data_AF-A0AAX3VX59-F1
#
_entry.id   AF-A0AAX3VX59-F1
#
_cell.length_a   1.000
_cell.length_b   1.000
_cell.length_c   1.000
_cell.angle_alpha   90.00
_cell.angle_beta   90.00
_cell.angle_gamma   90.00
#
_symmetry.space_group_name_H-M   'P 1'
#
loop_
_entity.id
_entity.type
_entity.pdbx_description
1 polymer ?
#
loop_
_entity_poly.entity_id
_entity_poly.type
_entity_poly.pdbx_seq_one_letter_code
_entity_poly.pdbx_strand_id
1 'polypeptide(L)'
;MTALGQWLAILMACWCLVSDLFERRIPNLAVLLLALWAFWLLPFNPLSLTLALLTLLLGLFAYHRGWCGAGDSKLLAVCLYGASGRWPELLLWMALSGGVLSLICLAYARFRPSPEPVTVPYGFAILWAASLTTPLFM
;
A
#
# COMPACT_ATOMS: atom_id res chain seq x y z
N MET A 1 11.74 -3.25 -18.38
CA MET A 1 10.48 -4.03 -18.20
C MET A 1 9.70 -3.95 -19.49
N THR A 2 9.02 -5.02 -19.92
CA THR A 2 8.13 -4.94 -21.10
C THR A 2 6.85 -4.21 -20.70
N ALA A 3 6.21 -3.50 -21.63
CA ALA A 3 4.95 -2.78 -21.36
C ALA A 3 3.86 -3.70 -20.76
N LEU A 4 3.85 -4.98 -21.16
CA LEU A 4 2.96 -6.02 -20.63
C LEU A 4 3.20 -6.31 -19.13
N GLY A 5 4.45 -6.13 -18.67
CA GLY A 5 4.88 -6.17 -17.29
C GLY A 5 4.15 -5.17 -16.40
N GLN A 6 4.02 -3.93 -16.84
CA GLN A 6 3.46 -2.84 -16.04
C GLN A 6 1.93 -2.94 -15.94
N TRP A 7 1.26 -3.41 -17.00
CA TRP A 7 -0.21 -3.49 -17.02
C TRP A 7 -0.79 -4.39 -15.92
N LEU A 8 -0.16 -5.53 -15.63
CA LEU A 8 -0.64 -6.40 -14.56
C LEU A 8 -0.48 -5.73 -13.19
N ALA A 9 0.66 -5.08 -12.94
CA ALA A 9 0.90 -4.36 -11.69
C ALA A 9 -0.14 -3.24 -11.51
N ILE A 10 -0.36 -2.43 -12.56
CA ILE A 10 -1.36 -1.36 -12.56
C ILE A 10 -2.77 -1.92 -12.33
N LEU A 11 -3.15 -3.03 -12.99
CA LEU A 11 -4.45 -3.67 -12.79
C LEU A 11 -4.65 -4.10 -11.33
N MET A 12 -3.65 -4.74 -10.73
CA MET A 12 -3.70 -5.17 -9.32
C MET A 12 -3.72 -3.98 -8.36
N ALA A 13 -2.96 -2.92 -8.66
CA ALA A 13 -2.99 -1.67 -7.89
C ALA A 13 -4.37 -1.01 -7.97
N CYS A 14 -4.96 -0.91 -9.16
CA CYS A 14 -6.32 -0.38 -9.34
C CYS A 14 -7.35 -1.22 -8.57
N TRP A 15 -7.23 -2.55 -8.55
CA TRP A 15 -8.11 -3.40 -7.75
C TRP A 15 -7.97 -3.08 -6.26
N CYS A 16 -6.75 -3.02 -5.74
CA CYS A 16 -6.50 -2.61 -4.36
C CYS A 16 -7.09 -1.22 -4.06
N LEU A 17 -6.90 -0.26 -4.96
CA LEU A 17 -7.38 1.12 -4.82
C LEU A 17 -8.91 1.18 -4.74
N VAL A 18 -9.60 0.52 -5.67
CA VAL A 18 -11.07 0.50 -5.72
C VAL A 18 -11.63 -0.20 -4.48
N SER A 19 -11.11 -1.39 -4.13
CA SER A 19 -11.56 -2.09 -2.93
C SER A 19 -11.26 -1.32 -1.64
N ASP A 20 -10.16 -0.56 -1.57
CA ASP A 20 -9.88 0.31 -0.42
C ASP A 20 -10.87 1.49 -0.32
N LEU A 21 -11.13 2.17 -1.43
CA LEU A 21 -12.03 3.33 -1.45
C LEU A 21 -13.48 2.98 -1.10
N PHE A 22 -14.00 1.89 -1.68
CA PHE A 22 -15.41 1.49 -1.56
C PHE A 22 -15.67 0.50 -0.42
N GLU A 23 -14.82 -0.51 -0.26
CA GLU A 23 -15.04 -1.61 0.70
C GLU A 23 -14.15 -1.52 1.94
N ARG A 24 -13.17 -0.59 1.95
CA ARG A 24 -12.16 -0.44 3.02
C ARG A 24 -11.39 -1.73 3.25
N ARG A 25 -11.09 -2.42 2.15
CA ARG A 25 -10.41 -3.71 2.15
C ARG A 25 -9.36 -3.74 1.07
N ILE A 26 -8.19 -4.24 1.42
CA ILE A 26 -7.18 -4.63 0.45
C ILE A 26 -7.39 -6.11 0.11
N PRO A 27 -7.59 -6.52 -1.15
CA PRO A 27 -7.77 -7.93 -1.52
C PRO A 27 -6.47 -8.74 -1.32
N ASN A 28 -6.55 -9.94 -0.75
CA ASN A 28 -5.37 -10.81 -0.57
C ASN A 28 -4.81 -11.29 -1.91
N LEU A 29 -5.68 -11.66 -2.84
CA LEU A 29 -5.29 -12.15 -4.15
C LEU A 29 -4.54 -11.09 -4.96
N ALA A 30 -5.02 -9.84 -4.96
CA ALA A 30 -4.35 -8.73 -5.66
C ALA A 30 -2.93 -8.50 -5.12
N VAL A 31 -2.77 -8.48 -3.79
CA VAL A 31 -1.45 -8.29 -3.16
C VAL A 31 -0.52 -9.48 -3.42
N LEU A 32 -1.04 -10.72 -3.39
CA LEU A 32 -0.24 -11.91 -3.68
C LEU A 32 0.26 -11.91 -5.13
N LEU A 33 -0.62 -11.61 -6.08
CA LEU A 33 -0.25 -11.51 -7.50
C LEU A 33 0.78 -10.38 -7.71
N LEU A 34 0.57 -9.22 -7.09
CA LEU A 34 1.53 -8.12 -7.14
C LEU A 34 2.89 -8.49 -6.53
N ALA A 35 2.91 -9.25 -5.43
CA ALA A 35 4.14 -9.72 -4.78
C ALA A 35 4.93 -10.69 -5.67
N LEU A 36 4.26 -11.72 -6.21
CA LEU A 36 4.88 -12.68 -7.13
C LEU A 36 5.41 -11.99 -8.37
N TRP A 37 4.64 -11.03 -8.89
CA TRP A 37 5.02 -10.27 -10.06
C TRP A 37 6.21 -9.34 -9.82
N ALA A 38 6.23 -8.65 -8.68
CA ALA A 38 7.35 -7.82 -8.28
C ALA A 38 8.63 -8.65 -8.07
N PHE A 39 8.50 -9.83 -7.46
CA PHE A 39 9.61 -10.75 -7.28
C PHE A 39 10.17 -11.27 -8.61
N TRP A 40 9.30 -11.52 -9.59
CA TRP A 40 9.70 -11.99 -10.93
C TRP A 40 10.39 -10.91 -11.77
N LEU A 41 9.89 -9.67 -11.73
CA LEU A 41 10.36 -8.60 -12.62
C LEU A 41 11.56 -7.81 -12.09
N LEU A 42 11.72 -7.74 -10.77
CA LEU A 42 12.74 -6.89 -10.14
C LEU A 42 13.97 -7.70 -9.76
N PRO A 43 15.17 -7.10 -9.86
CA PRO A 43 16.38 -7.75 -9.38
C PRO A 43 16.26 -8.02 -7.88
N PHE A 44 16.69 -9.22 -7.48
CA PHE A 44 16.68 -9.61 -6.08
C PHE A 44 17.53 -8.67 -5.23
N ASN A 45 16.94 -8.14 -4.16
CA ASN A 45 17.61 -7.27 -3.21
C ASN A 45 17.31 -7.75 -1.77
N PRO A 46 18.31 -8.25 -1.02
CA PRO A 46 18.12 -8.72 0.35
C PRO A 46 17.58 -7.67 1.31
N LEU A 47 17.99 -6.40 1.16
CA LEU A 47 17.51 -5.31 2.01
C LEU A 47 16.03 -5.04 1.75
N SER A 48 15.61 -4.97 0.47
CA SER A 48 14.21 -4.78 0.10
C SER A 48 13.32 -5.92 0.60
N LEU A 49 13.81 -7.17 0.50
CA LEU A 49 13.11 -8.33 1.05
C LEU A 49 13.00 -8.25 2.57
N THR A 50 14.09 -7.87 3.25
CA THR A 50 14.09 -7.72 4.72
C THR A 50 13.10 -6.65 5.16
N LEU A 51 13.06 -5.50 4.48
CA LEU A 51 12.10 -4.41 4.76
C LEU A 51 10.65 -4.84 4.51
N ALA A 52 10.40 -5.58 3.43
CA ALA A 52 9.08 -6.11 3.11
C ALA A 52 8.60 -7.10 4.19
N LEU A 53 9.44 -8.07 4.55
CA LEU A 53 9.13 -9.06 5.60
C LEU A 53 8.96 -8.41 6.96
N LEU A 54 9.83 -7.47 7.33
CA LEU A 54 9.74 -6.74 8.60
C LEU A 54 8.44 -5.94 8.68
N THR A 55 8.07 -5.23 7.61
CA THR A 55 6.79 -4.50 7.53
C THR A 55 5.60 -5.43 7.67
N LEU A 56 5.61 -6.58 7.00
CA LEU A 56 4.55 -7.58 7.08
C LEU A 56 4.43 -8.16 8.50
N LEU A 57 5.54 -8.52 9.13
CA LEU A 57 5.56 -9.09 10.48
C LEU A 57 5.12 -8.07 11.54
N LEU A 58 5.63 -6.83 11.47
CA LEU A 58 5.20 -5.76 12.37
C LEU A 58 3.72 -5.43 12.17
N GLY A 59 3.25 -5.42 10.91
CA GLY A 59 1.84 -5.24 10.59
C GLY A 59 0.95 -6.34 11.14
N LEU A 60 1.36 -7.61 11.01
CA LEU A 60 0.65 -8.75 11.57
C LEU A 60 0.60 -8.68 13.10
N PHE A 61 1.71 -8.31 13.74
CA PHE A 61 1.77 -8.10 15.18
C PHE A 61 0.83 -6.97 15.63
N ALA A 62 0.85 -5.83 14.95
CA ALA A 62 -0.02 -4.70 15.25
C ALA A 62 -1.50 -5.04 15.03
N TYR A 63 -1.82 -5.83 14.00
CA TYR A 63 -3.16 -6.36 13.76
C TYR A 63 -3.63 -7.29 14.90
N HIS A 64 -2.76 -8.21 15.36
CA HIS A 64 -3.07 -9.07 16.49
C HIS A 64 -3.32 -8.27 17.78
N ARG A 65 -2.74 -7.08 17.92
CA ARG A 65 -3.00 -6.16 19.05
C ARG A 65 -4.18 -5.23 18.84
N GLY A 66 -4.84 -5.29 17.69
CA GLY A 66 -5.98 -4.43 17.34
C GLY A 66 -5.59 -2.97 17.07
N TRP A 67 -4.31 -2.68 16.80
CA TRP A 67 -3.82 -1.31 16.57
C TRP A 67 -4.11 -0.81 15.16
N CYS A 68 -4.01 -1.68 14.16
CA CYS A 68 -4.25 -1.36 12.77
C CYS A 68 -4.84 -2.54 12.00
N GLY A 69 -5.47 -2.28 10.85
CA GLY A 69 -5.92 -3.32 9.96
C GLY A 69 -4.74 -3.99 9.24
N ALA A 70 -4.76 -5.33 9.12
CA ALA A 70 -3.70 -6.07 8.42
C ALA A 70 -3.55 -5.69 6.93
N GLY A 71 -4.61 -5.11 6.34
CA GLY A 71 -4.72 -4.77 4.92
C GLY A 71 -3.56 -3.94 4.38
N ASP A 72 -3.23 -2.84 5.07
CA ASP A 72 -2.26 -1.86 4.57
C ASP A 72 -0.83 -2.38 4.67
N SER A 73 -0.53 -3.13 5.74
CA SER A 73 0.82 -3.67 5.97
C SER A 73 1.29 -4.62 4.87
N LYS A 74 0.39 -5.48 4.36
CA LYS A 74 0.73 -6.39 3.27
C LYS A 74 0.95 -5.65 1.94
N LEU A 75 0.18 -4.59 1.68
CA LEU A 75 0.34 -3.79 0.46
C LEU A 75 1.64 -3.00 0.53
N LEU A 76 1.90 -2.35 1.67
CA LEU A 76 3.13 -1.61 1.91
C LEU A 76 4.37 -2.51 1.80
N ALA A 77 4.31 -3.73 2.30
CA ALA A 77 5.41 -4.70 2.18
C ALA A 77 5.78 -4.94 0.70
N VAL A 78 4.80 -5.15 -0.17
CA VAL A 78 5.03 -5.35 -1.61
C VAL A 78 5.58 -4.07 -2.27
N CYS A 79 5.03 -2.91 -1.91
CA CYS A 79 5.49 -1.63 -2.45
C CYS A 79 6.92 -1.29 -1.99
N LEU A 80 7.30 -1.60 -0.75
CA LEU A 80 8.66 -1.45 -0.23
C LEU A 80 9.65 -2.36 -0.94
N TYR A 81 9.27 -3.61 -1.21
CA TYR A 81 10.07 -4.50 -2.05
C TYR A 81 10.31 -3.86 -3.43
N GLY A 82 9.24 -3.33 -4.02
CA GLY A 82 9.26 -2.65 -5.32
C GLY A 82 10.11 -1.38 -5.36
N ALA A 83 10.14 -0.60 -4.29
CA ALA A 83 10.87 0.67 -4.24
C ALA A 83 12.39 0.50 -4.21
N SER A 84 12.87 -0.67 -3.79
CA SER A 84 14.30 -0.97 -3.70
C SER A 84 15.05 0.15 -2.95
N GLY A 85 16.04 0.80 -3.56
CA GLY A 85 16.78 1.91 -2.94
C GLY A 85 15.96 3.17 -2.61
N ARG A 86 14.76 3.34 -3.20
CA ARG A 86 13.88 4.50 -2.99
C ARG A 86 12.87 4.31 -1.84
N TRP A 87 13.07 3.29 -1.00
CA TRP A 87 12.18 3.03 0.15
C TRP A 87 12.00 4.23 1.10
N PRO A 88 13.00 5.11 1.37
CA PRO A 88 12.76 6.26 2.25
C PRO A 88 11.81 7.29 1.61
N GLU A 89 11.96 7.51 0.30
CA GLU A 89 11.06 8.38 -0.47
C GLU A 89 9.64 7.82 -0.46
N LEU A 90 9.49 6.49 -0.59
CA LEU A 90 8.17 5.85 -0.53
C LEU A 90 7.51 6.14 0.81
N LEU A 91 8.21 5.92 1.92
CA LEU A 91 7.66 6.16 3.26
C LEU A 91 7.32 7.63 3.48
N LEU A 92 8.15 8.56 2.98
CA LEU A 92 7.89 9.99 3.08
C LEU A 92 6.64 10.39 2.29
N TRP A 93 6.53 10.01 1.02
CA TRP A 93 5.36 10.32 0.20
C TRP A 93 4.09 9.66 0.72
N MET A 94 4.19 8.43 1.24
CA MET A 94 3.08 7.73 1.88
C MET A 94 2.63 8.47 3.14
N ALA A 95 3.56 8.88 4.01
CA ALA A 95 3.23 9.60 5.24
C ALA A 95 2.57 10.96 4.94
N LEU A 96 3.09 11.70 3.96
CA LEU A 96 2.53 13.00 3.55
C LEU A 96 1.12 12.85 2.96
N SER A 97 0.95 11.94 1.99
CA SER A 97 -0.36 11.70 1.35
C SER A 97 -1.38 11.11 2.33
N GLY A 98 -0.95 10.18 3.19
CA GLY A 98 -1.78 9.61 4.25
C GLY A 98 -2.19 10.65 5.31
N GLY A 99 -1.30 11.59 5.65
CA GLY A 99 -1.61 12.71 6.53
C GLY A 99 -2.65 13.65 5.93
N VAL A 100 -2.50 14.02 4.66
CA VAL A 100 -3.50 14.82 3.93
C VAL A 100 -4.85 14.11 3.87
N LEU A 101 -4.87 12.83 3.51
CA LEU A 101 -6.11 12.04 3.50
C LEU A 101 -6.77 11.96 4.87
N SER A 102 -5.97 11.81 5.93
CA SER A 102 -6.46 11.79 7.31
C SER A 102 -7.11 13.12 7.70
N LEU A 103 -6.53 14.26 7.30
CA LEU A 103 -7.13 15.58 7.51
C LEU A 103 -8.45 15.76 6.75
N ILE A 104 -8.51 15.29 5.49
CA ILE A 104 -9.75 15.30 4.69
C ILE A 104 -10.83 14.45 5.37
N CYS A 105 -10.48 13.22 5.79
CA CYS A 105 -11.41 12.33 6.48
C CYS A 105 -11.85 12.89 7.84
N LEU A 106 -10.97 13.57 8.58
CA LEU A 106 -11.31 14.22 9.85
C LEU A 106 -12.29 15.38 9.63
N ALA A 107 -12.03 16.24 8.63
CA ALA A 107 -12.95 17.30 8.25
C ALA A 107 -14.32 16.74 7.83
N TYR A 108 -14.32 15.70 6.99
CA TYR A 108 -15.55 15.01 6.59
C TYR A 108 -16.30 14.41 7.78
N ALA A 109 -15.61 13.72 8.68
CA ALA A 109 -16.19 13.16 9.90
C ALA A 109 -16.80 14.23 10.80
N ARG A 110 -16.19 15.43 10.86
CA ARG A 110 -16.69 16.55 11.67
C ARG A 110 -18.03 17.10 11.16
N PHE A 111 -18.28 17.06 9.86
CA PHE A 111 -19.51 17.59 9.24
C PHE A 111 -20.55 16.51 8.95
N ARG A 112 -20.18 15.22 9.01
CA ARG A 112 -21.11 14.11 8.78
C ARG A 112 -21.98 13.86 10.03
N PRO A 113 -23.31 13.73 9.90
CA PRO A 113 -24.21 13.46 11.03
C PRO A 113 -24.22 11.98 11.48
N SER A 114 -23.29 11.15 10.99
CA SER A 114 -23.26 9.71 11.29
C SER A 114 -22.35 9.42 12.48
N PRO A 115 -22.78 8.56 13.42
CA PRO A 115 -21.96 8.14 14.55
C PRO A 115 -20.90 7.09 14.17
N GLU A 116 -20.92 6.58 12.92
CA GLU A 116 -19.96 5.56 12.49
C GLU A 116 -18.56 6.17 12.31
N PRO A 117 -17.50 5.48 12.80
CA PRO A 117 -16.14 5.96 12.66
C PRO A 117 -15.75 6.02 11.18
N VAL A 118 -15.27 7.18 10.74
CA VAL A 118 -14.72 7.36 9.39
C VAL A 118 -13.33 6.74 9.36
N THR A 119 -13.17 5.71 8.55
CA THR A 119 -11.86 5.10 8.26
C THR A 119 -11.18 5.84 7.12
N VAL A 120 -9.84 5.86 7.13
CA VAL A 120 -9.03 6.46 6.07
C VAL A 120 -8.68 5.38 5.05
N PRO A 121 -8.84 5.62 3.73
CA PRO A 121 -8.43 4.66 2.71
C PRO A 121 -6.92 4.79 2.50
N TYR A 122 -6.16 4.15 3.40
CA TYR A 122 -4.70 4.32 3.45
C TYR A 122 -3.99 3.57 2.31
N GLY A 123 -4.65 2.58 1.70
CA GLY A 123 -4.20 1.94 0.47
C GLY A 123 -3.99 2.93 -0.67
N PHE A 124 -4.81 3.99 -0.75
CA PHE A 124 -4.57 5.09 -1.70
C PHE A 124 -3.20 5.75 -1.49
N ALA A 125 -2.86 6.11 -0.24
CA ALA A 125 -1.58 6.76 0.09
C ALA A 125 -0.38 5.88 -0.28
N ILE A 126 -0.49 4.58 0.00
CA ILE A 126 0.55 3.59 -0.32
C ILE A 126 0.74 3.49 -1.84
N LEU A 127 -0.35 3.32 -2.60
CA LEU A 127 -0.27 3.19 -4.05
C LEU A 127 0.18 4.46 -4.75
N TRP A 128 -0.22 5.63 -4.25
CA TRP A 128 0.26 6.92 -4.73
C TRP A 128 1.76 7.07 -4.51
N ALA A 129 2.26 6.76 -3.31
CA ALA A 129 3.69 6.81 -3.03
C ALA A 129 4.45 5.78 -3.89
N ALA A 130 3.89 4.60 -4.08
CA ALA A 130 4.50 3.55 -4.87
C ALA A 130 4.56 3.88 -6.37
N SER A 131 3.57 4.58 -6.92
CA SER A 131 3.60 5.02 -8.33
C SER A 131 4.73 6.03 -8.61
N LEU A 132 5.16 6.78 -7.59
CA LEU A 132 6.25 7.75 -7.66
C LEU A 132 7.64 7.15 -7.37
N THR A 133 7.71 5.96 -6.79
CA THR A 133 8.96 5.41 -6.24
C THR A 133 9.33 4.03 -6.75
N THR A 134 8.37 3.28 -7.31
CA THR A 134 8.60 1.92 -7.78
C THR A 134 8.60 1.86 -9.32
N PRO A 135 9.55 1.11 -9.93
CA PRO A 135 9.51 0.84 -11.36
C PRO A 135 8.36 -0.10 -11.76
N LEU A 136 7.62 -0.67 -10.80
CA LEU A 136 6.45 -1.50 -11.08
C LEU A 136 5.34 -0.75 -11.82
N PHE A 137 5.28 0.58 -11.62
CA PHE A 137 4.24 1.45 -12.16
C PHE A 137 4.79 2.54 -13.10
N MET A 138 6.11 2.58 -13.33
CA MET A 138 6.80 3.52 -14.24
C MET A 138 7.32 2.76 -15.45
#